data_AF-A0AAV3KX74-F1
#
_entry.id   AF-A0AAV3KX74-F1
#
_cell.length_a   1.000
_cell.length_b   1.000
_cell.length_c   1.000
_cell.angle_alpha   90.00
_cell.angle_beta   90.00
_cell.angle_gamma   90.00
#
_symmetry.space_group_name_H-M   'P 1'
#
loop_
_entity.id
_entity.type
_entity.pdbx_description
1 polymer ?
#
loop_
_entity_poly.entity_id
_entity_poly.type
_entity_poly.pdbx_seq_one_letter_code
_entity_poly.pdbx_strand_id
1 'polypeptide(L)'
;MRNRKWLLVCAVALFSFTAYTQLTFADSQESTDSTEQTIQTSDSSTIQSSDETVDSSTVDSSEEPKIAEDDQIVKQTIHVQKIISSEQLDNQGQKLEKQEGVNGAKFIVYDITNILEEMSQDDNEKNQSVEIIESKLKDRAKKLSYDQLKKVAEGETKTIDDQEGVIEFSIEVPANKKQAYYIVNESSPENISNSEDIVLLTPVSNEKGEFLTDVWLYPKSEKSEPKEEIKKVVSTGVKKNFFENCWEFFAQLFFDN
;
A
#
# COMPACT_ATOMS: atom_id res chain seq x y z
N MET A 1 -21.91 29.88 45.33
CA MET A 1 -22.12 28.45 44.99
C MET A 1 -20.86 27.96 44.27
N ARG A 2 -19.82 27.56 45.02
CA ARG A 2 -19.46 26.18 45.43
C ARG A 2 -18.92 25.32 44.28
N ASN A 3 -17.65 25.57 44.00
CA ASN A 3 -16.69 24.80 43.21
C ASN A 3 -16.73 23.32 43.64
N ARG A 4 -16.82 22.39 42.68
CA ARG A 4 -16.64 20.95 42.95
C ARG A 4 -15.37 20.48 42.24
N LYS A 5 -14.41 20.10 43.07
CA LYS A 5 -13.10 19.55 42.72
C LYS A 5 -13.25 18.08 42.29
N TRP A 6 -12.45 17.71 41.31
CA TRP A 6 -12.09 16.35 40.91
C TRP A 6 -11.61 15.48 42.08
N LEU A 7 -11.96 14.20 42.08
CA LEU A 7 -11.22 13.13 42.74
C LEU A 7 -11.17 11.88 41.86
N LEU A 8 -9.96 11.33 41.81
CA LEU A 8 -9.42 10.20 41.05
C LEU A 8 -10.02 8.85 41.46
N VAL A 9 -10.09 7.90 40.52
CA VAL A 9 -9.74 6.50 40.77
C VAL A 9 -9.02 5.95 39.53
N CYS A 10 -7.73 5.67 39.69
CA CYS A 10 -6.91 4.92 38.75
C CYS A 10 -7.19 3.42 38.90
N ALA A 11 -7.51 2.72 37.81
CA ALA A 11 -7.39 1.27 37.74
C ALA A 11 -6.28 0.94 36.72
N VAL A 12 -5.09 0.67 37.26
CA VAL A 12 -3.96 0.12 36.51
C VAL A 12 -4.18 -1.39 36.44
N ALA A 13 -4.45 -1.92 35.25
CA ALA A 13 -4.33 -3.35 34.98
C ALA A 13 -3.06 -3.58 34.16
N LEU A 14 -2.02 -4.04 34.85
CA LEU A 14 -0.80 -4.57 34.24
C LEU A 14 -1.10 -5.99 33.72
N PHE A 15 -1.09 -6.17 32.41
CA PHE A 15 -0.85 -7.48 31.80
C PHE A 15 0.43 -7.39 30.97
N SER A 16 1.53 -7.75 31.61
CA SER A 16 2.81 -8.01 30.98
C SER A 16 2.82 -9.43 30.42
N PHE A 17 2.68 -9.56 29.11
CA PHE A 17 3.13 -10.75 28.37
C PHE A 17 4.46 -10.41 27.68
N THR A 18 5.56 -10.78 28.34
CA THR A 18 6.87 -10.85 27.70
C THR A 18 7.06 -12.26 27.17
N ALA A 19 6.83 -12.46 25.87
CA ALA A 19 7.30 -13.65 25.17
C ALA A 19 8.78 -13.43 24.82
N TYR A 20 9.68 -14.08 25.57
CA TYR A 20 11.08 -14.20 25.21
C TYR A 20 11.20 -15.24 24.08
N THR A 21 11.35 -14.79 22.84
CA THR A 21 11.99 -15.59 21.79
C THR A 21 13.48 -15.35 21.87
N GLN A 22 14.22 -16.36 22.35
CA GLN A 22 15.67 -16.36 22.26
C GLN A 22 16.08 -16.63 20.81
N LEU A 23 16.50 -15.57 20.11
CA LEU A 23 17.31 -15.68 18.90
C LEU A 23 18.77 -15.74 19.34
N THR A 24 19.34 -16.94 19.30
CA THR A 24 20.78 -17.15 19.43
C THR A 24 21.44 -16.76 18.11
N PHE A 25 22.20 -15.68 18.13
CA PHE A 25 23.15 -15.35 17.07
C PHE A 25 24.36 -16.29 17.24
N ALA A 26 24.51 -17.25 16.33
CA ALA A 26 25.73 -18.03 16.22
C ALA A 26 26.76 -17.17 15.46
N ASP A 27 27.68 -16.61 16.24
CA ASP A 27 28.94 -16.03 15.78
C ASP A 27 29.81 -17.16 15.17
N SER A 28 30.14 -17.05 13.89
CA SER A 28 31.14 -17.92 13.26
C SER A 28 32.45 -17.15 13.16
N GLN A 29 33.26 -17.24 14.21
CA GLN A 29 34.69 -17.03 14.11
C GLN A 29 35.40 -18.37 13.91
N GLU A 30 36.11 -18.41 12.80
CA GLU A 30 37.29 -19.20 12.49
C GLU A 30 38.12 -19.61 13.72
N SER A 31 38.34 -20.91 13.89
CA SER A 31 39.62 -21.44 14.38
C SER A 31 39.76 -22.95 14.12
N THR A 32 40.93 -23.25 13.61
CA THR A 32 41.62 -24.53 13.41
C THR A 32 41.59 -25.43 14.64
N ASP A 33 41.49 -26.75 14.47
CA ASP A 33 42.61 -27.70 14.62
C ASP A 33 42.08 -29.14 14.60
N SER A 34 42.96 -30.01 14.14
CA SER A 34 42.80 -31.41 13.78
C SER A 34 42.57 -32.32 14.99
N THR A 35 42.03 -33.52 14.73
CA THR A 35 42.76 -34.81 14.86
C THR A 35 41.83 -35.95 15.32
N GLU A 36 41.78 -36.96 14.45
CA GLU A 36 41.73 -38.41 14.72
C GLU A 36 40.42 -39.22 14.82
N GLN A 37 40.44 -40.24 13.94
CA GLN A 37 40.10 -41.66 14.10
C GLN A 37 38.71 -42.14 13.64
N THR A 38 38.52 -43.24 12.90
CA THR A 38 39.36 -44.13 12.05
C THR A 38 38.48 -45.34 11.65
N ILE A 39 38.53 -45.76 10.38
CA ILE A 39 38.27 -47.12 9.82
C ILE A 39 36.78 -47.59 9.80
N GLN A 40 36.13 -47.97 8.68
CA GLN A 40 36.39 -49.11 7.77
C GLN A 40 35.91 -48.78 6.33
N THR A 41 36.76 -48.77 5.31
CA THR A 41 37.22 -49.87 4.43
C THR A 41 36.14 -50.74 3.79
N SER A 42 35.95 -50.58 2.47
CA SER A 42 35.81 -51.69 1.51
C SER A 42 36.36 -51.22 0.16
N ASP A 43 37.43 -51.89 -0.24
CA ASP A 43 38.26 -51.62 -1.40
C ASP A 43 37.69 -52.16 -2.72
N SER A 44 38.27 -51.61 -3.80
CA SER A 44 38.68 -52.32 -5.03
C SER A 44 37.64 -52.38 -6.17
N SER A 45 37.96 -52.09 -7.43
CA SER A 45 39.14 -51.55 -8.12
C SER A 45 38.74 -51.29 -9.58
N THR A 46 39.42 -50.36 -10.25
CA THR A 46 40.16 -50.59 -11.53
C THR A 46 40.38 -49.24 -12.21
N ILE A 47 41.65 -48.84 -12.27
CA ILE A 47 42.15 -47.76 -13.12
C ILE A 47 42.49 -48.37 -14.48
N GLN A 48 42.02 -47.76 -15.56
CA GLN A 48 42.77 -47.75 -16.81
C GLN A 48 42.81 -46.32 -17.36
N SER A 49 44.02 -45.77 -17.33
CA SER A 49 44.45 -44.58 -18.06
C SER A 49 44.66 -44.95 -19.52
N SER A 50 44.25 -44.08 -20.43
CA SER A 50 44.89 -43.93 -21.75
C SER A 50 44.70 -42.48 -22.21
N ASP A 51 45.85 -41.83 -22.35
CA ASP A 51 46.09 -40.53 -22.96
C ASP A 51 45.89 -40.62 -24.49
N GLU A 52 45.62 -39.48 -25.15
CA GLU A 52 45.94 -39.12 -26.55
C GLU A 52 45.09 -37.89 -27.01
N THR A 53 45.72 -36.72 -26.90
CA THR A 53 45.90 -35.60 -27.86
C THR A 53 44.80 -35.06 -28.81
N VAL A 54 44.84 -33.71 -28.94
CA VAL A 54 44.33 -32.76 -29.97
C VAL A 54 42.81 -32.62 -30.14
N ASP A 55 42.19 -31.43 -30.10
CA ASP A 55 42.50 -30.25 -30.92
C ASP A 55 41.97 -28.93 -30.30
N SER A 56 42.57 -27.82 -30.72
CA SER A 56 42.33 -26.43 -30.33
C SER A 56 41.06 -25.86 -30.94
N SER A 57 40.22 -25.19 -30.14
CA SER A 57 39.55 -23.97 -30.60
C SER A 57 39.13 -23.08 -29.44
N THR A 58 39.90 -22.02 -29.28
CA THR A 58 39.57 -20.74 -28.66
C THR A 58 38.15 -20.29 -29.00
N VAL A 59 37.30 -20.12 -27.99
CA VAL A 59 36.32 -19.03 -27.96
C VAL A 59 36.32 -18.47 -26.54
N ASP A 60 37.16 -17.45 -26.40
CA ASP A 60 37.11 -16.48 -25.33
C ASP A 60 35.74 -15.78 -25.41
N SER A 61 34.82 -16.15 -24.52
CA SER A 61 33.58 -15.42 -24.31
C SER A 61 33.64 -14.81 -22.92
N SER A 62 34.58 -13.89 -22.75
CA SER A 62 34.53 -12.85 -21.73
C SER A 62 33.33 -11.94 -22.02
N GLU A 63 32.13 -12.38 -21.64
CA GLU A 63 30.98 -11.49 -21.55
C GLU A 63 31.11 -10.73 -20.22
N GLU A 64 31.80 -9.59 -20.32
CA GLU A 64 31.80 -8.55 -19.30
C GLU A 64 30.35 -8.16 -18.98
N PRO A 65 29.97 -8.00 -17.71
CA PRO A 65 28.59 -7.67 -17.35
C PRO A 65 28.22 -6.33 -17.98
N LYS A 66 27.20 -6.33 -18.84
CA LYS A 66 26.66 -5.10 -19.43
C LYS A 66 26.14 -4.20 -18.30
N ILE A 67 26.94 -3.19 -17.96
CA ILE A 67 26.51 -2.02 -17.21
C ILE A 67 25.42 -1.37 -18.06
N ALA A 68 24.21 -1.25 -17.50
CA ALA A 68 23.08 -0.60 -18.16
C ALA A 68 23.49 0.79 -18.66
N GLU A 69 23.14 1.12 -19.91
CA GLU A 69 23.42 2.45 -20.45
C GLU A 69 22.71 3.53 -19.65
N ASP A 70 23.43 4.61 -19.32
CA ASP A 70 23.04 5.71 -18.44
C ASP A 70 21.75 6.46 -18.87
N ASP A 71 21.27 6.18 -20.09
CA ASP A 71 20.11 6.80 -20.74
C ASP A 71 18.91 5.85 -20.94
N GLN A 72 18.90 4.64 -20.37
CA GLN A 72 17.79 3.71 -20.57
C GLN A 72 16.49 4.26 -19.94
N ILE A 73 15.51 4.58 -20.78
CA ILE A 73 14.16 5.01 -20.36
C ILE A 73 13.27 3.78 -20.20
N VAL A 74 12.66 3.65 -19.02
CA VAL A 74 11.69 2.61 -18.69
C VAL A 74 10.29 3.20 -18.81
N LYS A 75 9.44 2.55 -19.62
CA LYS A 75 8.02 2.89 -19.72
C LYS A 75 7.20 1.97 -18.83
N GLN A 76 6.40 2.54 -17.93
CA GLN A 76 5.51 1.78 -17.05
C GLN A 76 4.07 2.25 -17.21
N THR A 77 3.15 1.31 -17.39
CA THR A 77 1.70 1.53 -17.29
C THR A 77 1.28 1.27 -15.86
N ILE A 78 0.66 2.27 -15.24
CA ILE A 78 0.16 2.20 -13.88
C ILE A 78 -1.35 2.03 -13.93
N HIS A 79 -1.83 0.94 -13.33
CA HIS A 79 -3.23 0.58 -13.19
C HIS A 79 -3.64 0.86 -11.75
N VAL A 80 -4.46 1.89 -11.52
CA VAL A 80 -5.04 2.15 -10.20
C VAL A 80 -6.44 1.56 -10.18
N GLN A 81 -6.59 0.41 -9.53
CA GLN A 81 -7.87 -0.23 -9.32
C GLN A 81 -8.40 0.09 -7.92
N LYS A 82 -9.37 0.99 -7.84
CA LYS A 82 -10.03 1.29 -6.58
C LYS A 82 -10.96 0.16 -6.19
N ILE A 83 -10.80 -0.39 -4.99
CA ILE A 83 -11.53 -1.57 -4.53
C ILE A 83 -12.26 -1.35 -3.21
N ILE A 84 -13.35 -2.08 -3.01
CA ILE A 84 -14.02 -2.21 -1.72
C ILE A 84 -13.42 -3.41 -1.02
N SER A 85 -12.63 -3.17 0.03
CA SER A 85 -11.95 -4.25 0.74
C SER A 85 -11.76 -3.93 2.21
N SER A 86 -12.07 -4.90 3.07
CA SER A 86 -11.76 -4.90 4.49
C SER A 86 -10.47 -5.67 4.83
N GLU A 87 -9.79 -6.22 3.82
CA GLU A 87 -8.60 -7.06 4.00
C GLU A 87 -7.28 -6.29 3.83
N GLN A 88 -6.21 -6.76 4.48
CA GLN A 88 -4.85 -6.27 4.29
C GLN A 88 -4.24 -6.87 3.01
N LEU A 89 -4.76 -6.49 1.84
CA LEU A 89 -4.04 -6.66 0.57
C LEU A 89 -2.94 -5.61 0.45
N ASP A 90 -1.79 -5.95 -0.12
CA ASP A 90 -0.77 -4.97 -0.46
C ASP A 90 -1.29 -4.01 -1.53
N ASN A 91 -1.04 -2.72 -1.34
CA ASN A 91 -1.54 -1.67 -2.22
C ASN A 91 -0.75 -1.58 -3.54
N GLN A 92 0.34 -2.34 -3.70
CA GLN A 92 1.19 -2.35 -4.89
C GLN A 92 1.55 -3.79 -5.26
N GLY A 93 1.51 -4.13 -6.55
CA GLY A 93 2.00 -5.43 -6.99
C GLY A 93 1.43 -5.89 -8.33
N GLN A 94 1.20 -7.20 -8.44
CA GLN A 94 0.65 -7.85 -9.62
C GLN A 94 -0.87 -7.67 -9.71
N LYS A 95 -1.41 -7.94 -10.89
CA LYS A 95 -2.86 -7.96 -11.14
C LYS A 95 -3.53 -9.02 -10.25
N LEU A 96 -4.53 -8.60 -9.46
CA LEU A 96 -5.34 -9.47 -8.63
C LEU A 96 -6.62 -9.83 -9.37
N GLU A 97 -7.03 -11.10 -9.26
CA GLU A 97 -8.28 -11.56 -9.87
C GLU A 97 -9.48 -11.17 -9.00
N LYS A 98 -10.54 -10.67 -9.64
CA LYS A 98 -11.90 -10.48 -9.11
C LYS A 98 -11.98 -9.72 -7.77
N GLN A 99 -11.71 -8.42 -7.83
CA GLN A 99 -12.02 -7.48 -6.75
C GLN A 99 -13.34 -6.75 -7.01
N GLU A 100 -14.05 -6.37 -5.95
CA GLU A 100 -15.18 -5.45 -6.07
C GLU A 100 -14.65 -4.05 -6.36
N GLY A 101 -14.69 -3.63 -7.62
CA GLY A 101 -14.18 -2.35 -8.08
C GLY A 101 -15.15 -1.19 -7.85
N VAL A 102 -14.60 0.02 -7.71
CA VAL A 102 -15.39 1.26 -7.55
C VAL A 102 -15.23 2.13 -8.79
N ASN A 103 -16.23 2.15 -9.66
CA ASN A 103 -16.33 3.09 -10.78
C ASN A 103 -16.76 4.49 -10.30
N GLY A 104 -16.37 5.54 -11.01
CA GLY A 104 -16.79 6.91 -10.74
C GLY A 104 -15.98 7.64 -9.66
N ALA A 105 -14.86 7.06 -9.22
CA ALA A 105 -13.95 7.72 -8.28
C ALA A 105 -12.89 8.53 -9.04
N LYS A 106 -12.62 9.75 -8.58
CA LYS A 106 -11.64 10.65 -9.23
C LYS A 106 -10.28 10.54 -8.56
N PHE A 107 -9.26 10.41 -9.39
CA PHE A 107 -7.87 10.38 -8.96
C PHE A 107 -7.06 11.48 -9.65
N ILE A 108 -6.15 12.06 -8.89
CA ILE A 108 -5.16 13.02 -9.39
C ILE A 108 -3.77 12.48 -9.04
N VAL A 109 -2.87 12.53 -10.02
CA VAL A 109 -1.48 12.11 -9.87
C VAL A 109 -0.59 13.34 -9.90
N TYR A 110 0.23 13.50 -8.87
CA TYR A 110 1.20 14.56 -8.74
C TYR A 110 2.61 14.01 -8.81
N ASP A 111 3.49 14.70 -9.52
CA ASP A 111 4.93 14.46 -9.50
C ASP A 111 5.53 15.17 -8.29
N ILE A 112 6.08 14.37 -7.37
CA ILE A 112 6.71 14.82 -6.12
C ILE A 112 8.20 14.47 -6.10
N THR A 113 8.82 14.28 -7.27
CA THR A 113 10.23 13.93 -7.40
C THR A 113 11.14 14.99 -6.77
N ASN A 114 10.76 16.27 -6.84
CA ASN A 114 11.49 17.35 -6.16
C ASN A 114 11.57 17.13 -4.64
N ILE A 115 10.48 16.67 -4.01
CA ILE A 115 10.45 16.38 -2.56
C ILE A 115 11.37 15.21 -2.22
N LEU A 116 11.42 14.19 -3.09
CA LEU A 116 12.34 13.05 -2.96
C LEU A 116 13.81 13.49 -3.08
N GLU A 117 14.12 14.35 -4.04
CA GLU A 117 15.48 14.88 -4.24
C GLU A 117 15.92 15.72 -3.03
N GLU A 118 15.03 16.55 -2.49
CA GLU A 118 15.29 17.33 -1.26
C GLU A 118 15.52 16.44 -0.02
N MET A 119 14.79 15.33 0.12
CA MET A 119 15.06 14.30 1.15
C MET A 119 16.47 13.72 0.98
N SER A 120 16.79 13.29 -0.24
CA SER A 120 17.99 12.50 -0.53
C SER A 120 19.32 13.28 -0.37
N GLN A 121 19.24 14.61 -0.22
CA GLN A 121 20.37 15.49 0.08
C GLN A 121 20.81 15.42 1.56
N ASP A 122 19.97 14.91 2.46
CA ASP A 122 20.35 14.66 3.86
C ASP A 122 21.11 13.32 3.95
N ASP A 123 22.36 13.36 4.40
CA ASP A 123 23.20 12.17 4.55
C ASP A 123 22.62 11.13 5.52
N ASN A 124 21.72 11.52 6.44
CA ASN A 124 21.01 10.60 7.34
C ASN A 124 19.87 9.85 6.64
N GLU A 125 19.47 10.27 5.44
CA GLU A 125 18.40 9.65 4.66
C GLU A 125 18.94 8.72 3.55
N LYS A 126 20.26 8.69 3.35
CA LYS A 126 20.93 7.69 2.52
C LYS A 126 20.84 6.32 3.19
N ASN A 127 20.33 5.32 2.46
CA ASN A 127 20.12 3.93 2.90
C ASN A 127 18.88 3.67 3.78
N GLN A 128 17.87 4.54 3.77
CA GLN A 128 16.57 4.21 4.36
C GLN A 128 15.84 3.15 3.52
N SER A 129 15.03 2.31 4.17
CA SER A 129 14.17 1.38 3.45
C SER A 129 13.12 2.14 2.63
N VAL A 130 12.66 1.51 1.54
CA VAL A 130 11.63 2.05 0.64
C VAL A 130 10.39 2.50 1.41
N GLU A 131 9.92 1.68 2.35
CA GLU A 131 8.73 1.98 3.17
C GLU A 131 8.88 3.27 4.00
N ILE A 132 10.06 3.52 4.58
CA ILE A 132 10.30 4.75 5.36
C ILE A 132 10.31 5.97 4.43
N ILE A 133 10.91 5.84 3.25
CA ILE A 133 10.94 6.92 2.25
C ILE A 133 9.51 7.24 1.80
N GLU A 134 8.72 6.23 1.45
CA GLU A 134 7.33 6.41 1.03
C GLU A 134 6.47 7.08 2.12
N SER A 135 6.61 6.65 3.37
CA SER A 135 5.89 7.27 4.50
C SER A 135 6.25 8.74 4.68
N LYS A 136 7.55 9.09 4.64
CA LYS A 136 8.01 10.47 4.77
C LYS A 136 7.54 11.33 3.59
N LEU A 137 7.59 10.81 2.38
CA LEU A 137 7.07 11.48 1.18
C LEU A 137 5.58 11.76 1.32
N LYS A 138 4.79 10.75 1.75
CA LYS A 138 3.34 10.91 2.00
C LYS A 138 3.09 12.03 3.00
N ASP A 139 3.83 12.06 4.12
CA ASP A 139 3.68 13.11 5.14
C ASP A 139 4.09 14.50 4.67
N ARG A 140 5.14 14.62 3.86
CA ARG A 140 5.59 15.91 3.29
C ARG A 140 4.61 16.40 2.22
N ALA A 141 4.18 15.52 1.32
CA ALA A 141 3.22 15.85 0.27
C ALA A 141 1.88 16.30 0.84
N LYS A 142 1.36 15.62 1.88
CA LYS A 142 0.12 15.99 2.59
C LYS A 142 0.14 17.38 3.24
N LYS A 143 1.31 17.91 3.57
CA LYS A 143 1.47 19.25 4.19
C LYS A 143 1.46 20.37 3.17
N LEU A 144 1.71 20.07 1.90
CA LEU A 144 1.68 21.05 0.83
C LEU A 144 0.25 21.23 0.33
N SER A 145 -0.07 22.43 -0.16
CA SER A 145 -1.31 22.61 -0.90
C SER A 145 -1.21 21.87 -2.23
N TYR A 146 -2.30 21.26 -2.68
CA TYR A 146 -2.36 20.60 -3.99
C TYR A 146 -2.01 21.53 -5.16
N ASP A 147 -2.23 22.84 -5.01
CA ASP A 147 -1.84 23.85 -6.02
C ASP A 147 -0.32 24.01 -6.17
N GLN A 148 0.45 23.60 -5.17
CA GLN A 148 1.91 23.64 -5.19
C GLN A 148 2.51 22.37 -5.80
N LEU A 149 1.70 21.33 -5.97
CA LEU A 149 2.13 20.06 -6.52
C LEU A 149 1.95 20.06 -8.05
N LYS A 150 2.91 19.47 -8.75
CA LYS A 150 2.86 19.37 -10.21
C LYS A 150 1.92 18.23 -10.61
N LYS A 151 0.70 18.56 -11.04
CA LYS A 151 -0.24 17.58 -11.60
C LYS A 151 0.29 17.01 -12.92
N VAL A 152 0.34 15.69 -13.05
CA VAL A 152 0.81 14.97 -14.25
C VAL A 152 -0.26 14.09 -14.90
N ALA A 153 -1.23 13.61 -14.13
CA ALA A 153 -2.38 12.89 -14.65
C ALA A 153 -3.62 13.12 -13.77
N GLU A 154 -4.78 12.90 -14.35
CA GLU A 154 -6.08 12.97 -13.69
C GLU A 154 -7.05 12.07 -14.45
N GLY A 155 -7.98 11.46 -13.73
CA GLY A 155 -9.11 10.78 -14.37
C GLY A 155 -10.07 10.16 -13.39
N GLU A 156 -11.03 9.46 -13.95
CA GLU A 156 -12.12 8.83 -13.23
C GLU A 156 -12.10 7.32 -13.50
N THR A 157 -12.29 6.53 -12.44
CA THR A 157 -12.27 5.06 -12.53
C THR A 157 -13.45 4.54 -13.34
N LYS A 158 -13.18 3.56 -14.21
CA LYS A 158 -14.17 2.93 -15.09
C LYS A 158 -13.88 1.44 -15.24
N THR A 159 -14.78 0.74 -15.92
CA THR A 159 -14.54 -0.66 -16.30
C THR A 159 -13.62 -0.73 -17.51
N ILE A 160 -12.51 -1.46 -17.40
CA ILE A 160 -11.53 -1.72 -18.47
C ILE A 160 -11.27 -3.22 -18.49
N ASP A 161 -11.39 -3.88 -19.65
CA ASP A 161 -11.13 -5.32 -19.83
C ASP A 161 -11.73 -6.21 -18.73
N ASP A 162 -13.04 -6.02 -18.48
CA ASP A 162 -13.84 -6.71 -17.46
C ASP A 162 -13.39 -6.47 -15.99
N GLN A 163 -12.50 -5.50 -15.74
CA GLN A 163 -12.16 -5.03 -14.40
C GLN A 163 -12.80 -3.70 -14.09
N GLU A 164 -13.60 -3.69 -13.03
CA GLU A 164 -14.23 -2.48 -12.51
C GLU A 164 -13.25 -1.65 -11.68
N GLY A 165 -13.48 -0.34 -11.68
CA GLY A 165 -12.81 0.61 -10.80
C GLY A 165 -11.40 0.99 -11.23
N VAL A 166 -11.05 0.87 -12.51
CA VAL A 166 -9.68 1.09 -13.01
C VAL A 166 -9.53 2.47 -13.65
N ILE A 167 -8.43 3.15 -13.33
CA ILE A 167 -7.86 4.24 -14.13
C ILE A 167 -6.43 3.87 -14.51
N GLU A 168 -6.05 4.18 -15.74
CA GLU A 168 -4.72 3.90 -16.28
C GLU A 168 -3.99 5.19 -16.66
N PHE A 169 -2.68 5.22 -16.40
CA PHE A 169 -1.78 6.25 -16.91
C PHE A 169 -0.40 5.66 -17.18
N SER A 170 0.33 6.24 -18.13
CA SER A 170 1.70 5.82 -18.45
C SER A 170 2.71 6.84 -17.96
N ILE A 171 3.83 6.34 -17.44
CA ILE A 171 4.99 7.15 -17.04
C ILE A 171 6.23 6.65 -17.77
N GLU A 172 7.15 7.57 -18.03
CA GLU A 172 8.45 7.30 -18.65
C GLU A 172 9.53 7.83 -17.70
N VAL A 173 10.34 6.93 -17.15
CA VAL A 173 11.30 7.26 -16.10
C VAL A 173 12.69 6.69 -16.44
N PRO A 174 13.79 7.39 -16.10
CA PRO A 174 15.13 6.84 -16.28
C PRO A 174 15.36 5.61 -15.38
N ALA A 175 16.00 4.56 -15.91
CA ALA A 175 16.32 3.34 -15.17
C ALA A 175 17.22 3.58 -13.94
N ASN A 176 18.12 4.56 -14.04
CA ASN A 176 19.13 4.91 -13.04
C ASN A 176 18.65 5.95 -12.00
N LYS A 177 17.47 6.55 -12.17
CA LYS A 177 17.00 7.64 -11.30
C LYS A 177 15.62 7.34 -10.72
N LYS A 178 15.52 7.44 -9.40
CA LYS A 178 14.22 7.32 -8.72
C LYS A 178 13.36 8.57 -8.93
N GLN A 179 12.09 8.34 -9.24
CA GLN A 179 11.04 9.36 -9.29
C GLN A 179 9.90 8.98 -8.37
N ALA A 180 9.18 9.97 -7.87
CA ALA A 180 8.12 9.78 -6.89
C ALA A 180 6.81 10.41 -7.37
N TYR A 181 5.73 9.66 -7.28
CA TYR A 181 4.38 10.13 -7.62
C TYR A 181 3.46 10.01 -6.41
N TYR A 182 2.61 11.02 -6.23
CA TYR A 182 1.59 11.08 -5.20
C TYR A 182 0.21 10.98 -5.84
N ILE A 183 -0.50 9.91 -5.53
CA ILE A 183 -1.78 9.54 -6.15
C ILE A 183 -2.87 9.77 -5.10
N VAL A 184 -3.73 10.74 -5.37
CA VAL A 184 -4.74 11.24 -4.44
C VAL A 184 -6.12 10.84 -4.94
N ASN A 185 -6.93 10.26 -4.06
CA ASN A 185 -8.35 10.08 -4.34
C ASN A 185 -9.12 11.33 -3.96
N GLU A 186 -9.40 12.16 -4.97
CA GLU A 186 -10.09 13.45 -4.79
C GLU A 186 -11.55 13.24 -4.34
N SER A 187 -12.27 12.34 -5.01
CA SER A 187 -13.68 12.08 -4.71
C SER A 187 -14.11 10.66 -5.05
N SER A 188 -15.22 10.26 -4.44
CA SER A 188 -15.80 8.92 -4.55
C SER A 188 -17.30 9.00 -4.81
N PRO A 189 -17.89 7.95 -5.41
CA PRO A 189 -19.34 7.81 -5.51
C PRO A 189 -20.03 7.88 -4.14
N GLU A 190 -21.33 8.14 -4.16
CA GLU A 190 -22.14 8.16 -2.96
C GLU A 190 -22.04 6.83 -2.20
N ASN A 191 -22.00 6.92 -0.86
CA ASN A 191 -21.89 5.78 0.05
C ASN A 191 -20.58 4.98 -0.04
N ILE A 192 -19.55 5.53 -0.70
CA ILE A 192 -18.19 4.96 -0.74
C ILE A 192 -17.21 5.99 -0.17
N SER A 193 -16.35 5.58 0.77
CA SER A 193 -15.33 6.46 1.32
C SER A 193 -14.21 6.75 0.31
N ASN A 194 -13.53 7.89 0.48
CA ASN A 194 -12.26 8.10 -0.21
C ASN A 194 -11.23 7.09 0.28
N SER A 195 -10.40 6.60 -0.64
CA SER A 195 -9.27 5.76 -0.29
C SER A 195 -8.12 6.57 0.31
N GLU A 196 -7.20 5.88 0.99
CA GLU A 196 -5.94 6.52 1.33
C GLU A 196 -5.14 6.92 0.09
N ASP A 197 -4.39 8.02 0.22
CA ASP A 197 -3.43 8.44 -0.78
C ASP A 197 -2.24 7.46 -0.87
N ILE A 198 -1.73 7.27 -2.07
CA ILE A 198 -0.62 6.35 -2.36
C ILE A 198 0.59 7.14 -2.81
N VAL A 199 1.76 6.77 -2.32
CA VAL A 199 3.05 7.18 -2.90
C VAL A 199 3.58 6.03 -3.73
N LEU A 200 4.05 6.33 -4.93
CA LEU A 200 4.65 5.36 -5.85
C LEU A 200 6.08 5.79 -6.18
N LEU A 201 7.06 4.96 -5.84
CA LEU A 201 8.44 5.13 -6.25
C LEU A 201 8.73 4.34 -7.52
N THR A 202 9.32 5.01 -8.51
CA THR A 202 9.57 4.46 -9.85
C THR A 202 11.06 4.60 -10.20
N PRO A 203 11.61 3.77 -11.09
CA PRO A 203 10.97 2.61 -11.69
C PRO A 203 10.68 1.50 -10.66
N VAL A 204 9.52 0.87 -10.80
CA VAL A 204 9.12 -0.31 -9.99
C VAL A 204 9.75 -1.57 -10.58
N SER A 205 10.36 -2.39 -9.72
CA SER A 205 10.98 -3.66 -10.10
C SER A 205 10.34 -4.83 -9.37
N ASN A 206 10.44 -6.02 -9.96
CA ASN A 206 10.10 -7.26 -9.27
C ASN A 206 11.22 -7.70 -8.30
N GLU A 207 11.00 -8.81 -7.58
CA GLU A 207 11.98 -9.40 -6.64
C GLU A 207 13.31 -9.80 -7.29
N LYS A 208 13.33 -9.98 -8.62
CA LYS A 208 14.53 -10.30 -9.41
C LYS A 208 15.28 -9.04 -9.87
N GLY A 209 14.76 -7.85 -9.56
CA GLY A 209 15.32 -6.56 -9.98
C GLY A 209 14.91 -6.12 -11.39
N GLU A 210 14.08 -6.87 -12.10
CA GLU A 210 13.62 -6.51 -13.44
C GLU A 210 12.52 -5.44 -13.35
N PHE A 211 12.61 -4.39 -14.16
CA PHE A 211 11.61 -3.34 -14.19
C PHE A 211 10.27 -3.86 -14.74
N LEU A 212 9.19 -3.55 -14.03
CA LEU A 212 7.84 -3.91 -14.45
C LEU A 212 7.36 -3.00 -15.58
N THR A 213 6.67 -3.56 -16.57
CA THR A 213 5.94 -2.76 -17.56
C THR A 213 4.56 -2.37 -17.07
N ASP A 214 3.95 -3.20 -16.23
CA ASP A 214 2.60 -3.05 -15.72
C ASP A 214 2.64 -3.09 -14.19
N VAL A 215 2.17 -2.02 -13.57
CA VAL A 215 2.15 -1.86 -12.11
C VAL A 215 0.70 -1.70 -11.67
N TRP A 216 0.25 -2.57 -10.76
CA TRP A 216 -1.10 -2.49 -10.21
C TRP A 216 -1.09 -1.89 -8.82
N LEU A 217 -2.00 -0.95 -8.60
CA LEU A 217 -2.24 -0.26 -7.33
C LEU A 217 -3.68 -0.49 -6.86
N TYR A 218 -3.87 -0.76 -5.56
CA TYR A 218 -5.17 -1.09 -4.99
C TYR A 218 -5.60 -0.15 -3.86
N PRO A 219 -5.89 1.14 -4.13
CA PRO A 219 -6.47 2.02 -3.13
C PRO A 219 -7.81 1.45 -2.61
N LYS A 220 -7.90 1.32 -1.29
CA LYS A 220 -9.04 0.66 -0.62
C LYS A 220 -10.06 1.68 -0.13
N SER A 221 -11.32 1.31 -0.22
CA SER A 221 -12.45 2.06 0.29
C SER A 221 -13.42 1.18 1.08
N GLU A 222 -14.23 1.84 1.88
CA GLU A 222 -15.28 1.24 2.68
C GLU A 222 -16.65 1.69 2.16
N LYS A 223 -17.63 0.79 2.23
CA LYS A 223 -19.04 1.14 2.03
C LYS A 223 -19.58 1.77 3.31
N SER A 224 -20.13 2.97 3.21
CA SER A 224 -20.90 3.58 4.29
C SER A 224 -22.39 3.29 4.13
N GLU A 225 -23.12 3.24 5.23
CA GLU A 225 -24.59 3.16 5.18
C GLU A 225 -25.18 4.44 4.54
N PRO A 226 -26.31 4.32 3.80
CA PRO A 226 -26.98 5.49 3.24
C PRO A 226 -27.34 6.47 4.35
N LYS A 227 -26.96 7.74 4.20
CA LYS A 227 -27.45 8.78 5.10
C LYS A 227 -28.96 8.90 4.90
N GLU A 228 -29.75 8.44 5.86
CA GLU A 228 -31.19 8.62 5.83
C GLU A 228 -31.50 10.11 5.69
N GLU A 229 -32.09 10.51 4.56
CA GLU A 229 -32.63 11.84 4.41
C GLU A 229 -33.71 12.03 5.45
N ILE A 230 -33.41 12.78 6.51
CA ILE A 230 -34.42 13.25 7.46
C ILE A 230 -35.32 14.20 6.66
N LYS A 231 -36.33 13.64 5.99
CA LYS A 231 -37.39 14.41 5.35
C LYS A 231 -38.07 15.20 6.46
N LYS A 232 -37.67 16.46 6.58
CA LYS A 232 -38.25 17.39 7.53
C LYS A 232 -39.71 17.52 7.15
N VAL A 233 -40.58 16.83 7.88
CA VAL A 233 -42.03 16.97 7.72
C VAL A 233 -42.33 18.41 8.10
N VAL A 234 -42.50 19.27 7.10
CA VAL A 234 -42.96 20.63 7.33
C VAL A 234 -44.40 20.48 7.79
N SER A 235 -44.60 20.62 9.10
CA SER A 235 -45.93 20.76 9.69
C SER A 235 -46.55 22.01 9.08
N THR A 236 -47.36 21.83 8.03
CA THR A 236 -48.23 22.88 7.51
C THR A 236 -49.18 23.23 8.65
N GLY A 237 -49.01 24.45 9.17
CA GLY A 237 -49.72 24.94 10.34
C GLY A 237 -51.23 24.86 10.18
N VAL A 238 -51.81 23.79 10.69
CA VAL A 238 -53.19 23.77 11.16
C VAL A 238 -53.11 23.46 12.64
N LYS A 239 -53.20 24.51 13.47
CA LYS A 239 -53.46 24.36 14.90
C LYS A 239 -54.87 23.76 15.07
N LYS A 240 -54.98 22.45 14.94
CA LYS A 240 -56.06 21.71 15.58
C LYS A 240 -55.40 20.91 16.70
N ASN A 241 -55.86 21.19 17.91
CA ASN A 241 -55.33 20.65 19.15
C ASN A 241 -55.47 19.11 19.15
N PHE A 242 -54.45 18.43 18.63
CA PHE A 242 -54.39 16.97 18.57
C PHE A 242 -54.61 16.34 19.96
N PHE A 243 -54.10 16.99 21.00
CA PHE A 243 -54.27 16.55 22.39
C PHE A 243 -55.69 16.73 22.94
N GLU A 244 -56.47 17.72 22.49
CA GLU A 244 -57.87 17.89 22.92
C GLU A 244 -58.76 16.79 22.32
N ASN A 245 -58.56 16.45 21.05
CA ASN A 245 -59.29 15.35 20.41
C ASN A 245 -58.93 13.98 21.00
N CYS A 246 -57.68 13.77 21.39
CA CYS A 246 -57.30 12.54 22.09
C CYS A 246 -57.95 12.46 23.48
N TRP A 247 -58.04 13.58 24.22
CA TRP A 247 -58.66 13.57 25.55
C TRP A 247 -60.18 13.32 25.49
N GLU A 248 -60.89 13.94 24.54
CA GLU A 248 -62.33 13.69 24.30
C GLU A 248 -62.60 12.21 23.96
N PHE A 249 -61.79 11.60 23.08
CA PHE A 249 -61.93 10.19 22.74
C PHE A 249 -61.68 9.27 23.94
N PHE A 250 -60.65 9.56 24.75
CA PHE A 250 -60.38 8.78 25.97
C PHE A 250 -61.45 8.99 27.05
N ALA A 251 -61.97 10.20 27.22
CA ALA A 251 -63.05 10.46 28.18
C ALA A 251 -64.32 9.69 27.80
N GLN A 252 -64.69 9.69 26.52
CA GLN A 252 -65.87 8.99 26.01
C GLN A 252 -65.72 7.45 26.05
N LEU A 253 -64.50 6.93 25.96
CA LEU A 253 -64.25 5.48 26.02
C LEU A 253 -64.28 4.90 27.45
N PHE A 254 -64.05 5.72 28.48
CA PHE A 254 -63.84 5.26 29.85
C PHE A 254 -64.81 5.82 30.90
N PHE A 255 -65.56 6.89 30.60
CA PHE A 255 -66.40 7.57 31.59
C PHE A 255 -67.88 7.69 31.23
N ASP A 256 -68.33 7.23 30.06
CA ASP A 256 -69.76 7.09 29.75
C ASP A 256 -70.25 5.66 30.08
N ASN A 257 -70.97 5.53 31.20
CA ASN A 257 -71.91 4.44 31.50
C ASN A 257 -73.14 5.02 32.22
#